data_AF-A0A4V1SSP8-F1
#
_entry.id   AF-A0A4V1SSP8-F1
#
_cell.length_a   1.000
_cell.length_b   1.000
_cell.length_c   1.000
_cell.angle_alpha   90.00
_cell.angle_beta   90.00
_cell.angle_gamma   90.00
#
_symmetry.space_group_name_H-M   'P 1'
#
loop_
_entity.id
_entity.type
_entity.pdbx_description
1 polymer ?
#
loop_
_entity_poly.entity_id
_entity_poly.type
_entity_poly.pdbx_seq_one_letter_code
_entity_poly.pdbx_strand_id
1 'polypeptide(L)'
;MSNTIMILAWAGAVLWPVVIAFGMWRGLKTGRGPGLASWLAIFLITTLWGLGLRAFLIEPEGLIVRRVEVVSRFWQGAPLRVGVITDIHGGGPHMSVTRLERIVDEMNGERPDIVLLLGDFVAGHAPSQDRSASENAEVTAILPPLGELRAPLGVWSVLGNHDWWYDGAAIEAGLQGL
;
A
#
# COMPACT_ATOMS: atom_id res chain seq x y z
N MET A 1 12.28 0.91 8.36
CA MET A 1 12.39 -0.54 7.95
C MET A 1 11.96 -0.85 6.51
N SER A 2 11.09 -0.03 5.90
CA SER A 2 10.47 -0.29 4.60
C SER A 2 11.47 -0.48 3.43
N ASN A 3 12.53 0.35 3.37
CA ASN A 3 13.52 0.30 2.28
C ASN A 3 14.27 -1.04 2.17
N THR A 4 14.58 -1.70 3.28
CA THR A 4 15.30 -2.98 3.27
C THR A 4 14.46 -4.09 2.65
N ILE A 5 13.16 -4.14 2.96
CA ILE A 5 12.24 -5.14 2.41
C ILE A 5 12.13 -4.97 0.88
N MET A 6 12.00 -3.74 0.42
CA MET A 6 11.95 -3.44 -1.02
C MET A 6 13.25 -3.83 -1.73
N ILE A 7 14.41 -3.55 -1.14
CA ILE A 7 15.72 -3.97 -1.69
C ILE A 7 15.80 -5.49 -1.82
N LEU A 8 15.42 -6.24 -0.77
CA LEU A 8 15.45 -7.70 -0.78
C LEU A 8 14.47 -8.27 -1.83
N ALA A 9 13.28 -7.69 -1.95
CA ALA A 9 12.30 -8.11 -2.94
C ALA A 9 12.81 -7.90 -4.37
N TRP A 10 13.41 -6.74 -4.67
CA TRP A 10 14.03 -6.48 -5.98
C TRP A 10 15.27 -7.35 -6.24
N ALA A 11 16.10 -7.61 -5.23
CA ALA A 11 17.22 -8.54 -5.36
C ALA A 11 16.72 -9.96 -5.72
N GLY A 12 15.66 -10.43 -5.06
CA GLY A 12 14.99 -11.69 -5.39
C GLY A 12 14.37 -11.71 -6.80
N ALA A 13 13.86 -10.57 -7.26
CA ALA A 13 13.36 -10.38 -8.62
C ALA A 13 14.46 -10.46 -9.70
N VAL A 14 15.72 -10.24 -9.35
CA VAL A 14 16.84 -10.37 -10.30
C VAL A 14 17.52 -11.74 -10.19
N LEU A 15 17.62 -12.28 -8.97
CA LEU A 15 18.38 -13.50 -8.71
C LEU A 15 17.82 -14.74 -9.43
N TRP A 16 16.50 -14.90 -9.50
CA TRP A 16 15.90 -16.10 -10.11
C TRP A 16 16.21 -16.24 -11.62
N PRO A 17 16.03 -15.20 -12.47
CA PRO A 17 16.47 -15.23 -13.85
C PRO A 17 17.97 -15.54 -14.02
N VAL A 18 18.82 -14.99 -13.15
CA VAL A 18 20.28 -15.24 -13.19
C VAL A 18 20.61 -16.70 -12.89
N VAL A 19 19.95 -17.31 -11.89
CA VAL A 19 20.14 -18.72 -11.55
C VAL A 19 19.70 -19.63 -12.71
N ILE A 20 18.56 -19.35 -13.34
CA ILE A 20 18.11 -20.09 -14.54
C ILE A 20 19.14 -19.97 -15.66
N ALA A 21 19.57 -18.73 -15.99
CA ALA A 21 20.51 -18.48 -17.06
C ALA A 21 21.85 -19.22 -16.83
N PHE A 22 22.37 -19.19 -15.61
CA PHE A 22 23.58 -19.92 -15.23
C PHE A 22 23.40 -21.45 -15.34
N GLY A 23 22.27 -21.97 -14.88
CA GLY A 23 21.93 -23.40 -14.99
C GLY A 23 21.85 -23.86 -16.46
N MET A 24 21.20 -23.08 -17.32
CA MET A 24 21.11 -23.36 -18.76
C MET A 24 22.47 -23.31 -19.43
N TRP A 25 23.28 -22.29 -19.14
CA TRP A 25 24.66 -22.18 -19.65
C TRP A 25 25.52 -23.38 -19.26
N ARG A 26 25.46 -23.81 -17.99
CA ARG A 26 26.18 -25.00 -17.51
C ARG A 26 25.68 -26.29 -18.16
N GLY A 27 24.36 -26.42 -18.37
CA GLY A 27 23.77 -27.56 -19.05
C GLY A 27 24.26 -27.68 -20.50
N LEU A 28 24.32 -26.55 -21.23
CA LEU A 28 24.89 -26.49 -22.58
C LEU A 28 26.37 -26.89 -22.60
N LYS A 29 27.18 -26.43 -21.62
CA LYS A 29 28.60 -26.79 -21.53
C LYS A 29 28.86 -28.27 -21.24
N THR A 30 27.96 -28.92 -20.51
CA THR A 30 28.11 -30.33 -20.09
C THR A 30 27.36 -31.32 -20.99
N GLY A 31 26.60 -30.84 -21.98
CA GLY A 31 25.74 -31.67 -22.85
C GLY A 31 24.58 -32.34 -22.09
N ARG A 32 24.30 -31.90 -20.86
CA ARG A 32 23.26 -32.45 -19.98
C ARG A 32 22.27 -31.35 -19.64
N GLY A 33 21.13 -31.37 -20.32
CA GLY A 33 20.01 -30.47 -20.04
C GLY A 33 19.13 -30.95 -18.87
N PRO A 34 18.20 -30.12 -18.41
CA PRO A 34 17.21 -30.52 -17.41
C PRO A 34 16.31 -31.64 -17.96
N GLY A 35 16.03 -32.65 -17.13
CA GLY A 35 14.99 -33.64 -17.43
C GLY A 35 13.58 -33.05 -17.33
N LEU A 36 12.56 -33.79 -17.75
CA LEU A 36 11.16 -33.35 -17.71
C LEU A 36 10.73 -32.87 -16.31
N ALA A 37 11.07 -33.63 -15.26
CA ALA A 37 10.75 -33.26 -13.88
C ALA A 37 11.41 -31.91 -13.47
N SER A 38 12.64 -31.66 -13.92
CA SER A 38 13.33 -30.40 -13.68
C SER A 38 12.67 -29.24 -14.44
N TRP A 39 12.22 -29.46 -15.67
CA TRP A 39 11.47 -28.45 -16.42
C TRP A 39 10.14 -28.11 -15.77
N LEU A 40 9.40 -29.12 -15.29
CA LEU A 40 8.16 -28.91 -14.54
C LEU A 40 8.41 -28.12 -13.26
N ALA A 41 9.48 -28.43 -12.53
CA ALA A 41 9.86 -27.69 -11.33
C ALA A 41 10.25 -26.24 -11.65
N ILE A 42 11.05 -25.99 -12.69
CA ILE A 42 11.42 -24.64 -13.14
C ILE A 42 10.16 -23.86 -13.53
N PHE A 43 9.25 -24.47 -14.29
CA PHE A 43 8.00 -23.84 -14.68
C PHE A 43 7.14 -23.45 -13.47
N LEU A 44 6.96 -24.37 -12.52
CA LEU A 44 6.18 -24.12 -11.31
C LEU A 44 6.81 -23.00 -10.47
N ILE A 45 8.11 -23.09 -10.18
CA ILE A 45 8.83 -22.09 -9.38
C ILE A 45 8.77 -20.72 -10.07
N THR A 46 9.02 -20.66 -11.39
CA THR A 46 8.96 -19.40 -12.15
C THR A 46 7.57 -18.80 -12.14
N THR A 47 6.53 -19.63 -12.21
CA THR A 47 5.14 -19.17 -12.13
C THR A 47 4.85 -18.59 -10.76
N LEU A 48 5.16 -19.31 -9.68
CA LEU A 48 4.96 -18.83 -8.31
C LEU A 48 5.77 -17.58 -8.00
N TRP A 49 7.02 -17.54 -8.46
CA TRP A 49 7.89 -16.38 -8.36
C TRP A 49 7.30 -15.17 -9.11
N GLY A 50 6.84 -15.35 -10.35
CA GLY A 50 6.22 -14.29 -11.13
C GLY A 50 4.93 -13.76 -10.51
N LEU A 51 4.09 -14.64 -9.95
CA LEU A 51 2.92 -14.26 -9.16
C LEU A 51 3.31 -13.48 -7.90
N GLY A 52 4.37 -13.90 -7.21
CA GLY A 52 4.91 -13.20 -6.05
C GLY A 52 5.42 -11.79 -6.40
N LEU A 53 6.14 -11.64 -7.52
CA LEU A 53 6.55 -10.32 -8.02
C LEU A 53 5.35 -9.44 -8.35
N ARG A 54 4.34 -10.00 -9.03
CA ARG A 54 3.12 -9.28 -9.36
C ARG A 54 2.42 -8.79 -8.10
N ALA A 55 2.19 -9.69 -7.14
CA ALA A 55 1.45 -9.40 -5.91
C ALA A 55 2.19 -8.44 -4.96
N PHE A 56 3.53 -8.51 -4.88
CA PHE A 56 4.29 -7.74 -3.92
C PHE A 56 4.92 -6.46 -4.50
N LEU A 57 5.40 -6.47 -5.75
CA LEU A 57 6.12 -5.31 -6.32
C LEU A 57 5.28 -4.47 -7.28
N ILE A 58 4.28 -5.05 -7.93
CA ILE A 58 3.56 -4.39 -9.03
C ILE A 58 2.17 -3.95 -8.58
N GLU A 59 1.36 -4.87 -8.06
CA GLU A 59 -0.02 -4.58 -7.65
C GLU A 59 -0.11 -3.48 -6.58
N PRO A 60 0.72 -3.47 -5.51
CA PRO A 60 0.63 -2.43 -4.49
C PRO A 60 0.98 -1.04 -5.02
N GLU A 61 1.72 -0.95 -6.13
CA GLU A 61 2.13 0.34 -6.68
C GLU A 61 1.03 1.03 -7.51
N GLY A 62 -0.02 0.30 -7.89
CA GLY A 62 -1.14 0.85 -8.64
C GLY A 62 -2.00 1.81 -7.82
N LEU A 63 -2.31 2.97 -8.38
CA LEU A 63 -3.35 3.88 -7.89
C LEU A 63 -4.47 3.92 -8.92
N ILE A 64 -5.69 3.54 -8.50
CA ILE A 64 -6.87 3.49 -9.36
C ILE A 64 -7.99 4.26 -8.68
N VAL A 65 -8.51 5.29 -9.35
CA VAL A 65 -9.73 5.98 -8.90
C VAL A 65 -10.95 5.18 -9.33
N ARG A 66 -11.66 4.62 -8.35
CA ARG A 66 -12.92 3.91 -8.59
C ARG A 66 -14.10 4.83 -8.30
N ARG A 67 -14.94 5.05 -9.32
CA ARG A 67 -16.19 5.80 -9.19
C ARG A 67 -17.36 4.82 -9.17
N VAL A 68 -18.19 4.93 -8.13
CA VAL A 68 -19.38 4.10 -7.96
C VAL A 68 -20.57 5.02 -7.79
N GLU A 69 -21.58 4.86 -8.63
CA GLU A 69 -22.84 5.58 -8.48
C GLU A 69 -23.78 4.77 -7.57
N VAL A 70 -24.24 5.42 -6.50
CA VAL A 70 -25.19 4.82 -5.55
C VAL A 70 -26.48 5.61 -5.63
N VAL A 71 -27.54 4.98 -6.13
CA VAL A 71 -28.87 5.57 -6.22
C VAL A 71 -29.73 5.04 -5.08
N SER A 72 -30.25 5.93 -4.24
CA SER A 72 -31.13 5.57 -3.12
C SER A 72 -32.45 6.33 -3.21
N ARG A 73 -33.57 5.61 -3.13
CA ARG A 73 -34.92 6.21 -3.04
C ARG A 73 -35.13 7.05 -1.78
N PHE A 74 -34.25 6.90 -0.79
CA PHE A 74 -34.32 7.64 0.46
C PHE A 74 -33.51 8.95 0.42
N TRP A 75 -32.65 9.12 -0.58
CA TRP A 75 -31.91 10.37 -0.76
C TRP A 75 -32.77 11.37 -1.53
N GLN A 76 -33.10 12.47 -0.88
CA GLN A 76 -33.91 13.54 -1.48
C GLN A 76 -33.09 14.82 -1.76
N GLY A 77 -31.80 14.82 -1.41
CA GLY A 77 -30.90 15.95 -1.63
C GLY A 77 -30.37 16.02 -3.06
N ALA A 78 -29.57 17.05 -3.34
CA ALA A 78 -28.78 17.11 -4.57
C ALA A 78 -27.80 15.91 -4.65
N PRO A 79 -27.38 15.50 -5.85
CA PRO A 79 -26.32 14.50 -5.99
C PRO A 79 -25.08 14.90 -5.18
N LEU A 80 -24.54 13.94 -4.44
CA LEU A 80 -23.39 14.16 -3.57
C LEU A 80 -22.20 13.34 -4.06
N ARG A 81 -21.05 13.98 -4.23
CA ARG A 81 -19.78 13.31 -4.49
C ARG A 81 -19.05 13.08 -3.18
N VAL A 82 -19.01 11.82 -2.76
CA VAL A 82 -18.33 11.39 -1.53
C VAL A 82 -16.96 10.83 -1.89
N GLY A 83 -15.90 11.50 -1.43
CA GLY A 83 -14.55 10.95 -1.45
C GLY A 83 -14.38 9.98 -0.29
N VAL A 84 -13.81 8.79 -0.53
CA VAL A 84 -13.57 7.79 0.52
C VAL A 84 -12.13 7.31 0.45
N ILE A 85 -11.43 7.37 1.58
CA ILE A 85 -10.08 6.81 1.76
C ILE A 85 -10.10 5.98 3.05
N THR A 86 -9.45 4.82 3.03
CA THR A 86 -9.35 3.88 4.16
C THR A 86 -8.06 3.09 4.03
N ASP A 87 -7.62 2.44 5.11
CA ASP A 87 -6.55 1.44 5.10
C ASP A 87 -5.26 1.98 4.46
N ILE A 88 -4.90 3.21 4.82
CA ILE A 88 -3.69 3.88 4.33
C ILE A 88 -2.46 3.08 4.78
N HIS A 89 -2.47 2.49 5.98
CA HIS A 89 -1.36 1.70 6.53
C HIS A 89 -0.02 2.39 6.30
N GLY A 90 0.04 3.65 6.69
CA GLY A 90 1.16 4.54 6.49
C GLY A 90 2.43 4.06 7.21
N GLY A 91 3.58 4.23 6.55
CA GLY A 91 4.86 3.68 7.01
C GLY A 91 5.10 2.23 6.59
N GLY A 92 4.15 1.59 5.91
CA GLY A 92 4.34 0.31 5.23
C GLY A 92 5.28 0.41 4.01
N PRO A 93 5.75 -0.75 3.48
CA PRO A 93 6.71 -0.79 2.35
C PRO A 93 6.23 -0.08 1.08
N HIS A 94 4.92 0.00 0.87
CA HIS A 94 4.32 0.59 -0.33
C HIS A 94 3.62 1.92 -0.08
N MET A 95 3.56 2.41 1.17
CA MET A 95 2.80 3.62 1.54
C MET A 95 3.71 4.66 2.16
N SER A 96 4.52 5.26 1.28
CA SER A 96 5.35 6.41 1.60
C SER A 96 4.54 7.71 1.67
N VAL A 97 5.09 8.72 2.34
CA VAL A 97 4.51 10.07 2.41
C VAL A 97 4.26 10.63 1.00
N THR A 98 5.24 10.52 0.09
CA THR A 98 5.09 11.00 -1.29
C THR A 98 3.97 10.30 -2.07
N ARG A 99 3.74 9.01 -1.80
CA ARG A 99 2.61 8.32 -2.42
C ARG A 99 1.29 8.82 -1.84
N LEU A 100 1.22 9.08 -0.54
CA LEU A 100 0.03 9.63 0.09
C LEU A 100 -0.28 11.04 -0.40
N GLU A 101 0.72 11.90 -0.57
CA GLU A 101 0.57 13.22 -1.20
C GLU A 101 -0.09 13.11 -2.58
N ARG A 102 0.37 12.18 -3.43
CA ARG A 102 -0.27 11.91 -4.73
C ARG A 102 -1.71 11.42 -4.61
N ILE A 103 -2.03 10.63 -3.60
CA ILE A 103 -3.41 10.14 -3.36
C ILE A 103 -4.31 11.32 -2.96
N VAL A 104 -3.80 12.21 -2.10
CA VAL A 104 -4.51 13.43 -1.69
C VAL A 104 -4.74 14.36 -2.88
N ASP A 105 -3.73 14.56 -3.72
CA ASP A 105 -3.86 15.35 -4.96
C ASP A 105 -4.91 14.79 -5.91
N GLU A 106 -4.89 13.47 -6.14
CA GLU A 106 -5.88 12.79 -6.99
C GLU A 106 -7.30 12.92 -6.39
N MET A 107 -7.44 12.72 -5.07
CA MET A 107 -8.73 12.89 -4.39
C MET A 107 -9.24 14.32 -4.51
N ASN A 108 -8.39 15.33 -4.30
CA ASN A 108 -8.77 16.72 -4.49
C ASN A 108 -9.16 17.03 -5.95
N GLY A 109 -8.49 16.40 -6.92
CA GLY A 109 -8.82 16.46 -8.34
C GLY A 109 -10.22 15.92 -8.68
N GLU A 110 -10.72 14.96 -7.90
CA GLU A 110 -12.10 14.49 -8.01
C GLU A 110 -13.14 15.51 -7.55
N ARG A 111 -12.73 16.59 -6.86
CA ARG A 111 -13.61 17.64 -6.32
C ARG A 111 -14.79 17.07 -5.52
N PRO A 112 -14.52 16.27 -4.47
CA PRO A 112 -15.57 15.74 -3.61
C PRO A 112 -16.27 16.87 -2.85
N ASP A 113 -17.56 16.67 -2.58
CA ASP A 113 -18.33 17.57 -1.72
C ASP A 113 -17.99 17.32 -0.24
N ILE A 114 -17.72 16.06 0.11
CA ILE A 114 -17.32 15.58 1.44
C ILE A 114 -16.25 14.49 1.28
N VAL A 115 -15.26 14.45 2.18
CA VAL A 115 -14.29 13.34 2.25
C VAL A 115 -14.46 12.59 3.56
N LEU A 116 -14.51 11.26 3.46
CA LEU A 116 -14.59 10.34 4.58
C LEU A 116 -13.31 9.50 4.66
N LEU A 117 -12.63 9.58 5.81
CA LEU A 117 -11.45 8.82 6.16
C LEU A 117 -11.85 7.70 7.13
N LEU A 118 -11.84 6.45 6.69
CA LEU A 118 -12.51 5.35 7.39
C LEU A 118 -11.59 4.46 8.25
N GLY A 119 -10.45 4.99 8.68
CA GLY A 119 -9.55 4.35 9.65
C GLY A 119 -8.37 3.59 9.04
N ASP A 120 -7.57 3.00 9.92
CA ASP A 120 -6.34 2.26 9.63
C ASP A 120 -5.32 3.14 8.88
N PHE A 121 -5.00 4.27 9.50
CA PHE A 121 -4.06 5.25 8.97
C PHE A 121 -2.62 4.79 9.09
N VAL A 122 -2.27 4.10 10.18
CA VAL A 122 -0.91 3.71 10.51
C VAL A 122 -0.69 2.20 10.38
N ALA A 123 0.51 1.80 9.95
CA ALA A 123 0.84 0.39 9.78
C ALA A 123 1.32 -0.31 11.06
N GLY A 124 1.12 -1.63 11.06
CA GLY A 124 1.70 -2.55 12.05
C GLY A 124 0.80 -2.83 13.24
N HIS A 125 1.29 -3.67 14.15
CA HIS A 125 0.51 -4.21 15.28
C HIS A 125 1.12 -3.91 16.64
N ALA A 126 2.35 -3.38 16.66
CA ALA A 126 2.98 -2.97 17.90
C ALA A 126 2.29 -1.69 18.41
N PRO A 127 2.23 -1.47 19.73
CA PRO A 127 1.91 -0.16 20.32
C PRO A 127 3.04 0.86 20.13
N SER A 128 2.71 2.15 20.17
CA SER A 128 3.69 3.26 20.03
C SER A 128 4.81 3.19 21.07
N GLN A 129 4.49 2.77 22.30
CA GLN A 129 5.44 2.65 23.41
C GLN A 129 6.51 1.55 23.22
N ASP A 130 6.25 0.57 22.34
CA ASP A 130 7.16 -0.54 22.05
C ASP A 130 8.10 -0.20 20.86
N ARG A 131 7.97 1.00 20.31
CA ARG A 131 8.77 1.50 19.18
C ARG A 131 9.74 2.58 19.62
N SER A 132 10.82 2.73 18.88
CA SER A 132 11.73 3.86 19.00
C SER A 132 11.06 5.17 18.55
N ALA A 133 11.58 6.31 19.01
CA ALA A 133 11.10 7.62 18.58
C ALA A 133 11.19 7.82 17.05
N SER A 134 12.24 7.28 16.42
CA SER A 134 12.38 7.31 14.95
C SER A 134 11.30 6.49 14.24
N GLU A 135 10.96 5.31 14.76
CA GLU A 135 9.90 4.48 14.17
C GLU A 135 8.53 5.13 14.34
N ASN A 136 8.26 5.73 15.50
CA ASN A 136 7.02 6.47 15.72
C ASN A 136 6.91 7.69 14.79
N ALA A 137 8.01 8.40 14.54
CA ALA A 137 8.05 9.50 13.58
C ALA A 137 7.81 9.02 12.13
N GLU A 138 8.37 7.88 11.73
CA GLU A 138 8.09 7.27 10.42
C GLU A 138 6.61 6.93 10.26
N VAL A 139 5.99 6.38 11.31
CA VAL A 139 4.57 5.98 11.30
C VAL A 139 3.64 7.20 11.22
N THR A 140 3.88 8.24 12.01
CA THR A 140 2.99 9.41 12.07
C THR A 140 3.24 10.44 10.97
N ALA A 141 4.34 10.33 10.22
CA ALA A 141 4.66 11.22 9.09
C ALA A 141 3.60 11.19 7.96
N ILE A 142 2.68 10.23 7.99
CA ILE A 142 1.58 10.09 7.03
C ILE A 142 0.39 11.00 7.36
N LEU A 143 0.27 11.49 8.59
CA LEU A 143 -0.89 12.29 9.01
C LEU A 143 -0.92 13.69 8.36
N PRO A 144 0.21 14.45 8.29
CA PRO A 144 0.18 15.81 7.75
C PRO A 144 -0.37 15.94 6.33
N PRO A 145 0.00 15.07 5.34
CA PRO A 145 -0.60 15.14 4.00
C PRO A 145 -2.13 15.07 3.97
N LEU A 146 -2.76 14.37 4.94
CA LEU A 146 -4.21 14.27 5.00
C LEU A 146 -4.87 15.64 5.25
N GLY A 147 -4.16 16.58 5.87
CA GLY A 147 -4.66 17.95 6.13
C GLY A 147 -4.77 18.80 4.87
N GLU A 148 -4.23 18.34 3.75
CA GLU A 148 -4.36 19.02 2.46
C GLU A 148 -5.61 18.57 1.68
N LEU A 149 -6.41 17.64 2.22
CA LEU A 149 -7.70 17.26 1.64
C LEU A 149 -8.68 18.43 1.69
N ARG A 150 -9.41 18.64 0.60
CA ARG A 150 -10.32 19.78 0.44
C ARG A 150 -11.70 19.29 0.04
N ALA A 151 -12.68 19.61 0.87
CA ALA A 151 -14.08 19.32 0.61
C ALA A 151 -14.96 20.43 1.24
N PRO A 152 -15.92 21.02 0.50
CA PRO A 152 -16.79 22.07 1.02
C PRO A 152 -17.61 21.70 2.25
N LEU A 153 -17.99 20.42 2.40
CA LEU A 153 -18.72 19.88 3.55
C LEU A 153 -17.79 19.27 4.62
N GLY A 154 -16.48 19.48 4.48
CA GLY A 154 -15.46 19.05 5.41
C GLY A 154 -14.88 17.66 5.14
N VAL A 155 -13.82 17.37 5.87
CA VAL A 155 -13.14 16.08 5.91
C VAL A 155 -13.45 15.45 7.26
N TRP A 156 -13.95 14.22 7.25
CA TRP A 156 -14.39 13.52 8.46
C TRP A 156 -13.64 12.20 8.60
N SER A 157 -13.15 11.92 9.81
CA SER A 157 -12.39 10.71 10.09
C SER A 157 -12.97 9.89 11.21
N VAL A 158 -12.80 8.57 11.12
CA VAL A 158 -12.95 7.63 12.23
C VAL A 158 -11.67 6.81 12.37
N LEU A 159 -11.39 6.31 13.57
CA LEU A 159 -10.24 5.45 13.81
C LEU A 159 -10.57 3.98 13.52
N GLY A 160 -9.60 3.28 12.94
CA GLY A 160 -9.61 1.84 12.74
C GLY A 160 -8.88 1.09 13.85
N ASN A 161 -8.81 -0.24 13.74
CA ASN A 161 -8.16 -1.07 14.75
C ASN A 161 -6.64 -0.88 14.79
N HIS A 162 -5.99 -0.63 13.66
CA HIS A 162 -4.54 -0.39 13.65
C HIS A 162 -4.16 0.91 14.35
N ASP A 163 -5.02 1.93 14.23
CA ASP A 163 -4.85 3.20 14.94
C ASP A 163 -4.92 2.98 16.45
N TRP A 164 -5.90 2.18 16.90
CA TRP A 164 -6.04 1.80 18.32
C TRP A 164 -4.92 0.91 18.84
N TRP A 165 -4.44 -0.05 18.04
CA TRP A 165 -3.31 -0.90 18.42
C TRP A 165 -2.01 -0.10 18.56
N TYR A 166 -1.84 0.92 17.72
CA TYR A 166 -0.72 1.83 17.78
C TYR A 166 -0.81 2.76 19.00
N ASP A 167 -1.70 3.74 18.94
CA ASP A 167 -1.94 4.77 19.95
C ASP A 167 -3.12 5.64 19.46
N GLY A 168 -4.34 5.17 19.68
CA GLY A 168 -5.52 5.80 19.09
C GLY A 168 -5.67 7.28 19.47
N ALA A 169 -5.31 7.65 20.71
CA ALA A 169 -5.36 9.03 21.16
C ALA A 169 -4.36 9.93 20.43
N ALA A 170 -3.13 9.44 20.18
CA ALA A 170 -2.15 10.17 19.40
C ALA A 170 -2.57 10.33 17.94
N ILE A 171 -3.17 9.29 17.33
CA ILE A 171 -3.69 9.38 15.96
C ILE A 171 -4.86 10.35 15.88
N GLU A 172 -5.82 10.26 16.81
CA GLU A 172 -6.94 11.21 16.89
C GLU A 172 -6.43 12.65 16.99
N ALA A 173 -5.49 12.92 17.90
CA ALA A 173 -4.91 14.25 18.05
C ALA A 173 -4.19 14.73 16.77
N GLY A 174 -3.53 13.84 16.04
CA GLY A 174 -2.89 14.17 14.76
C GLY A 174 -3.87 14.41 13.60
N LEU A 175 -5.12 13.94 13.72
CA LEU A 175 -6.21 14.18 12.78
C LEU A 175 -7.10 15.37 13.19
N GLN A 176 -6.89 15.94 14.39
CA GLN A 176 -7.63 17.13 14.81
C GLN A 176 -7.12 18.36 14.03
N GLY A 177 -8.02 19.02 13.31
CA GLY A 177 -7.70 20.20 12.52
C GLY A 177 -7.41 19.94 11.03
N LEU A 178 -7.69 18.72 10.55
CA LEU A 178 -7.94 18.46 9.12
C LEU A 178 -9.11 19.31 8.60
#